data_AF-A0AAN7PV88-F1
#
_entry.id   AF-A0AAN7PV88-F1
#
_cell.length_a   1.000
_cell.length_b   1.000
_cell.length_c   1.000
_cell.angle_alpha   90.00
_cell.angle_beta   90.00
_cell.angle_gamma   90.00
#
_symmetry.space_group_name_H-M   'P 1'
#
loop_
_entity.id
_entity.type
_entity.pdbx_description
1 polymer ?
#
loop_
_entity_poly.entity_id
_entity_poly.type
_entity_poly.pdbx_seq_one_letter_code
_entity_poly.pdbx_strand_id
1 'polypeptide(L)'
;MEKIPAACAMEWSIELEKALRSKVPGELLNSAKGPEFISFSSSSALVFSAEISYCPGRAVEAISQVGSRLEQWNLEPEPTMSVYTLYGLVPGEERLFANAILLRLADAFVTGGRNIKVAVVRAFLGLRKCERKRRRRKRGSKTKDGILSKGRVNNFPELLMRVKAVFDSGDADSRAMALVLFGCWANFAKDSAHLRYLLLSNLVSSDVSVDQTFTIYAMSARNDA
;
A
#
# COMPACT_ATOMS: atom_id res chain seq x y z
N MET A 1 -21.58 19.70 -1.18
CA MET A 1 -21.03 18.75 -2.16
C MET A 1 -19.79 18.15 -1.52
N GLU A 2 -19.72 16.83 -1.35
CA GLU A 2 -18.46 16.22 -0.89
C GLU A 2 -17.38 16.44 -1.95
N LYS A 3 -16.17 16.81 -1.53
CA LYS A 3 -15.02 16.97 -2.43
C LYS A 3 -14.72 15.64 -3.10
N ILE A 4 -14.38 15.66 -4.39
CA ILE A 4 -13.95 14.45 -5.07
C ILE A 4 -12.57 13.97 -4.54
N PRO A 5 -12.33 12.66 -4.43
CA PRO A 5 -11.03 12.03 -4.14
C PRO A 5 -9.81 12.70 -4.76
N ALA A 6 -9.84 13.09 -6.04
CA ALA A 6 -8.70 13.77 -6.65
C ALA A 6 -8.38 15.12 -5.97
N ALA A 7 -9.39 15.83 -5.48
CA ALA A 7 -9.23 17.08 -4.73
C ALA A 7 -8.72 16.87 -3.30
N CYS A 8 -8.97 15.69 -2.72
CA CYS A 8 -8.55 15.33 -1.38
C CYS A 8 -7.20 14.59 -1.34
N ALA A 9 -6.68 14.18 -2.50
CA ALA A 9 -5.49 13.34 -2.59
C ALA A 9 -4.26 13.95 -1.92
N MET A 10 -4.06 15.27 -2.04
CA MET A 10 -2.98 15.99 -1.38
C MET A 10 -3.05 15.83 0.14
N GLU A 11 -4.22 16.11 0.71
CA GLU A 11 -4.50 16.02 2.15
C GLU A 11 -4.26 14.60 2.66
N TRP A 12 -4.78 13.59 1.95
CA TRP A 12 -4.54 12.19 2.29
C TRP A 12 -3.05 11.83 2.29
N SER A 13 -2.29 12.39 1.35
CA SER A 13 -0.86 12.16 1.23
C SER A 13 -0.09 12.77 2.41
N ILE A 14 -0.51 13.94 2.88
CA ILE A 14 0.07 14.65 4.03
C ILE A 14 -0.30 13.94 5.35
N GLU A 15 -1.56 13.56 5.52
CA GLU A 15 -2.03 12.81 6.69
C GLU A 15 -1.29 11.49 6.85
N LEU A 16 -1.10 10.76 5.73
CA LEU A 16 -0.34 9.53 5.72
C LEU A 16 1.11 9.76 6.16
N GLU A 17 1.79 10.75 5.56
CA GLU A 17 3.17 11.06 5.92
C GLU A 17 3.31 11.44 7.40
N LYS A 18 2.41 12.28 7.91
CA LYS A 18 2.38 12.67 9.32
C LYS A 18 2.17 11.46 10.22
N ALA A 19 1.24 10.57 9.89
CA ALA A 19 0.98 9.38 10.68
C ALA A 19 2.16 8.39 10.68
N LEU A 20 2.83 8.23 9.53
CA LEU A 20 4.02 7.38 9.40
C LEU A 20 5.24 7.96 10.15
N ARG A 21 5.36 9.29 10.25
CA ARG A 21 6.44 9.98 10.98
C ARG A 21 6.13 10.21 12.45
N SER A 22 4.88 10.09 12.86
CA SER A 22 4.44 10.38 14.22
C SER A 22 5.02 9.37 15.20
N LYS A 23 5.94 9.85 16.05
CA LYS A 23 6.43 9.17 17.26
C LYS A 23 5.43 9.20 18.42
N VAL A 24 4.28 9.88 18.25
CA VAL A 24 3.32 10.14 19.32
C VAL A 24 2.55 8.85 19.66
N PRO A 25 2.54 8.42 20.93
CA PRO A 25 1.68 7.34 21.41
C PRO A 25 0.25 7.58 20.95
N GLY A 26 -0.48 6.51 20.64
CA GLY A 26 -1.94 6.63 20.53
C GLY A 26 -2.46 7.26 21.82
N GLU A 27 -2.93 8.50 21.76
CA GLU A 27 -3.62 9.13 22.88
C GLU A 27 -4.86 8.30 23.17
N LEU A 28 -4.79 7.60 24.31
CA LEU A 28 -5.86 7.31 25.26
C LEU A 28 -7.30 7.46 24.72
N LEU A 29 -7.68 6.62 23.77
CA LEU A 29 -9.08 6.19 23.61
C LEU A 29 -9.30 4.96 24.48
N ASN A 30 -9.14 5.14 25.79
CA ASN A 30 -9.78 4.32 26.81
C ASN A 30 -9.87 5.17 28.07
N SER A 31 -11.09 5.69 28.25
CA SER A 31 -11.75 5.94 29.53
C SER A 31 -10.90 5.64 30.76
N ALA A 32 -10.69 6.67 31.56
CA ALA A 32 -10.22 6.57 32.93
C ALA A 32 -11.02 5.51 33.70
N LYS A 33 -10.40 4.35 33.93
CA LYS A 33 -10.50 3.57 35.18
C LYS A 33 -9.13 2.93 35.42
N GLY A 34 -8.49 3.32 36.52
CA GLY A 34 -7.30 2.65 37.05
C GLY A 34 -7.58 1.18 37.42
N PRO A 35 -6.58 0.44 37.93
CA PRO A 35 -5.79 0.88 39.08
C PRO A 35 -4.27 0.77 38.90
N GLU A 36 -3.61 1.46 39.83
CA GLU A 36 -2.26 1.23 40.39
C GLU A 36 -1.55 -0.07 39.96
N PHE A 37 -0.26 0.00 39.65
CA PHE A 37 0.77 -0.82 40.33
C PHE A 37 2.21 -0.37 39.98
N ILE A 38 2.86 0.16 41.03
CA ILE A 38 4.22 -0.11 41.52
C ILE A 38 5.43 0.03 40.58
N SER A 39 6.35 0.87 41.05
CA SER A 39 7.75 1.08 40.68
C SER A 39 8.61 -0.18 40.60
N PHE A 40 9.54 -0.23 39.64
CA PHE A 40 10.81 -0.95 39.85
C PHE A 40 12.00 -0.15 39.28
N SER A 41 13.01 0.01 40.13
CA SER A 41 14.35 0.50 39.84
C SER A 41 15.16 -0.58 39.12
N SER A 42 15.94 -0.20 38.09
CA SER A 42 17.38 -0.51 37.99
C SER A 42 17.86 -0.48 36.53
N SER A 43 18.65 0.56 36.21
CA SER A 43 19.86 0.61 35.37
C SER A 43 19.99 -0.13 34.02
N SER A 44 18.92 -0.65 33.40
CA SER A 44 18.94 -1.11 32.00
C SER A 44 18.36 -0.09 31.00
N ALA A 45 18.04 1.12 31.48
CA ALA A 45 17.26 2.13 30.78
C ALA A 45 17.94 2.78 29.56
N LEU A 46 19.24 2.55 29.30
CA LEU A 46 19.98 3.26 28.23
C LEU A 46 20.24 2.45 26.95
N VAL A 47 19.96 1.14 26.94
CA VAL A 47 20.02 0.33 25.71
C VAL A 47 18.62 0.06 25.14
N PHE A 48 17.57 0.23 25.95
CA PHE A 48 16.18 0.06 25.53
C PHE A 48 15.54 1.33 24.92
N SER A 49 16.28 2.44 24.84
CA SER A 49 15.75 3.73 24.37
C SER A 49 15.75 3.92 22.85
N ALA A 50 16.29 3.00 22.06
CA ALA A 50 16.29 3.11 20.59
C ALA A 50 15.16 2.33 19.89
N GLU A 51 14.52 1.37 20.57
CA GLU A 51 13.45 0.54 19.99
C GLU A 51 12.03 1.00 20.34
N ILE A 52 11.86 2.01 21.20
CA ILE A 52 10.55 2.59 21.53
C ILE A 52 10.40 3.97 20.87
N SER A 53 10.07 4.02 19.59
CA SER A 53 9.44 5.24 19.02
C SER A 53 8.74 5.04 17.68
N TYR A 54 8.18 3.85 17.44
CA TYR A 54 7.27 3.61 16.33
C TYR A 54 5.96 3.10 16.91
N CYS A 55 4.87 3.88 16.81
CA CYS A 55 3.56 3.44 17.27
C CYS A 55 2.81 2.79 16.10
N PRO A 56 2.82 1.45 15.99
CA PRO A 56 2.23 0.77 14.84
C PRO A 56 0.72 1.01 14.74
N GLY A 57 0.01 1.28 15.84
CA GLY A 57 -1.44 1.53 15.82
C GLY A 57 -1.86 2.68 14.91
N ARG A 58 -1.31 3.88 15.14
CA ARG A 58 -1.65 5.09 14.35
C ARG A 58 -1.24 4.94 12.88
N ALA A 59 -0.07 4.37 12.62
CA ALA A 59 0.40 4.12 11.26
C ALA A 59 -0.46 3.10 10.52
N VAL A 60 -0.84 1.99 11.18
CA VAL A 60 -1.70 0.94 10.60
C VAL A 60 -3.10 1.48 10.32
N GLU A 61 -3.65 2.30 11.21
CA GLU A 61 -4.94 2.95 11.01
C GLU A 61 -4.90 3.90 9.81
N ALA A 62 -3.89 4.78 9.74
CA ALA A 62 -3.70 5.69 8.61
C ALA A 62 -3.53 4.95 7.28
N ILE A 63 -2.77 3.84 7.25
CA ILE A 63 -2.63 2.99 6.07
C ILE A 63 -3.98 2.38 5.67
N SER A 64 -4.76 1.92 6.66
CA SER A 64 -6.08 1.33 6.42
C SER A 64 -7.07 2.37 5.87
N GLN A 65 -7.06 3.57 6.41
CA GLN A 65 -7.88 4.70 5.97
C GLN A 65 -7.49 5.17 4.56
N VAL A 66 -6.19 5.27 4.26
CA VAL A 66 -5.73 5.57 2.91
C VAL A 66 -6.09 4.44 1.95
N GLY A 67 -6.02 3.17 2.38
CA GLY A 67 -6.46 2.03 1.59
C GLY A 67 -7.92 2.15 1.13
N SER A 68 -8.84 2.46 2.05
CA SER A 68 -10.27 2.65 1.69
C SER A 68 -10.49 3.87 0.79
N ARG A 69 -9.77 4.97 1.03
CA ARG A 69 -9.80 6.17 0.18
C ARG A 69 -9.29 5.88 -1.24
N LEU A 70 -8.23 5.10 -1.39
CA LEU A 70 -7.72 4.67 -2.70
C LEU A 70 -8.74 3.75 -3.40
N GLU A 71 -9.44 2.88 -2.68
CA GLU A 71 -10.50 2.05 -3.25
C GLU A 71 -11.65 2.88 -3.82
N GLN A 72 -12.06 3.92 -3.08
CA GLN A 72 -13.05 4.89 -3.55
C GLN A 72 -12.55 5.63 -4.79
N TRP A 73 -11.33 6.15 -4.75
CA TRP A 73 -10.74 6.88 -5.88
C TRP A 73 -10.60 6.00 -7.13
N ASN A 74 -10.31 4.71 -6.96
CA ASN A 74 -10.22 3.75 -8.06
C ASN A 74 -11.57 3.52 -8.78
N LEU A 75 -12.69 3.81 -8.11
CA LEU A 75 -14.02 3.71 -8.73
C LEU A 75 -14.38 4.93 -9.55
N GLU A 76 -13.78 6.09 -9.25
CA GLU A 76 -14.09 7.36 -9.87
C GLU A 76 -13.51 7.54 -11.28
N PRO A 77 -14.26 8.20 -12.18
CA PRO A 77 -13.73 8.58 -13.48
C PRO A 77 -12.60 9.61 -13.34
N GLU A 78 -11.83 9.83 -14.42
CA GLU A 78 -10.93 10.99 -14.46
C GLU A 78 -11.75 12.29 -14.32
N PRO A 79 -11.28 13.27 -13.53
CA PRO A 79 -11.96 14.55 -13.41
C PRO A 79 -12.07 15.24 -14.77
N THR A 80 -13.22 15.87 -15.04
CA THR A 80 -13.38 16.73 -16.22
C THR A 80 -12.74 18.10 -15.98
N MET A 81 -12.47 18.87 -17.04
CA MET A 81 -11.95 20.24 -16.92
C MET A 81 -12.80 21.13 -16.01
N SER A 82 -14.12 20.99 -16.06
CA SER A 82 -15.03 21.71 -15.15
C SER A 82 -14.79 21.39 -13.68
N VAL A 83 -14.44 20.15 -13.37
CA VAL A 83 -14.14 19.71 -12.00
C VAL A 83 -12.78 20.25 -11.55
N TYR A 84 -11.78 20.29 -12.45
CA TYR A 84 -10.50 20.94 -12.18
C TYR A 84 -10.71 22.42 -11.82
N THR A 85 -11.46 23.17 -12.62
CA THR A 85 -11.77 24.58 -12.34
C THR A 85 -12.55 24.76 -11.04
N LEU A 86 -13.56 23.91 -10.77
CA LEU A 86 -14.40 24.02 -9.58
C LEU A 86 -13.61 23.86 -8.27
N TYR A 87 -12.63 22.96 -8.26
CA TYR A 87 -11.83 22.66 -7.07
C TYR A 87 -10.44 23.32 -7.08
N GLY A 88 -10.12 24.13 -8.09
CA GLY A 88 -8.81 24.76 -8.24
C GLY A 88 -7.67 23.75 -8.42
N LEU A 89 -7.96 22.56 -8.96
CA LEU A 89 -6.99 21.51 -9.18
C LEU A 89 -6.22 21.73 -10.48
N VAL A 90 -4.90 21.55 -10.45
CA VAL A 90 -4.08 21.56 -11.67
C VAL A 90 -4.19 20.20 -12.35
N PRO A 91 -4.56 20.13 -13.65
CA PRO A 91 -4.63 18.86 -14.36
C PRO A 91 -3.31 18.07 -14.31
N GLY A 92 -3.38 16.82 -13.87
CA GLY A 92 -2.23 15.92 -13.73
C GLY A 92 -1.57 15.95 -12.34
N GLU A 93 -1.87 16.94 -11.50
CA GLU A 93 -1.36 17.02 -10.14
C GLU A 93 -1.88 15.87 -9.27
N GLU A 94 -3.11 15.43 -9.53
CA GLU A 94 -3.71 14.28 -8.87
C GLU A 94 -2.90 12.99 -9.08
N ARG A 95 -2.19 12.86 -10.21
CA ARG A 95 -1.28 11.74 -10.49
C ARG A 95 -0.01 11.81 -9.65
N LEU A 96 0.48 13.02 -9.36
CA LEU A 96 1.63 13.22 -8.47
C LEU A 96 1.29 12.80 -7.04
N PHE A 97 0.10 13.16 -6.55
CA PHE A 97 -0.35 12.75 -5.22
C PHE A 97 -0.61 11.24 -5.13
N ALA A 98 -1.21 10.64 -6.15
CA ALA A 98 -1.35 9.18 -6.21
C ALA A 98 0.02 8.49 -6.13
N ASN A 99 0.99 8.94 -6.94
CA ASN A 99 2.34 8.42 -6.92
C ASN A 99 3.02 8.60 -5.55
N ALA A 100 2.86 9.76 -4.92
CA ALA A 100 3.40 10.04 -3.59
C ALA A 100 2.80 9.13 -2.51
N ILE A 101 1.48 8.90 -2.54
CA ILE A 101 0.83 7.96 -1.62
C ILE A 101 1.38 6.54 -1.81
N LEU A 102 1.45 6.06 -3.05
CA LEU A 102 1.94 4.72 -3.36
C LEU A 102 3.39 4.53 -2.91
N LEU A 103 4.26 5.50 -3.17
CA LEU A 103 5.65 5.47 -2.75
C LEU A 103 5.79 5.48 -1.22
N ARG A 104 4.99 6.28 -0.50
CA ARG A 104 4.99 6.27 0.97
C ARG A 104 4.50 4.94 1.55
N LEU A 105 3.52 4.29 0.92
CA LEU A 105 3.09 2.94 1.31
C LEU A 105 4.19 1.90 1.05
N ALA A 106 4.93 2.02 -0.06
CA ALA A 106 6.07 1.17 -0.34
C ALA A 106 7.20 1.41 0.68
N ASP A 107 7.51 2.66 1.03
CA ASP A 107 8.51 2.98 2.05
C ASP A 107 8.11 2.41 3.42
N ALA A 108 6.85 2.56 3.82
CA ALA A 108 6.31 1.95 5.03
C ALA A 108 6.39 0.42 5.01
N PHE A 109 6.27 -0.21 3.83
CA PHE A 109 6.48 -1.65 3.68
C PHE A 109 7.95 -2.05 3.81
N VAL A 110 8.87 -1.23 3.29
CA VAL A 110 10.32 -1.47 3.40
C VAL A 110 10.79 -1.37 4.84
N THR A 111 10.47 -0.26 5.53
CA THR A 111 11.00 0.04 6.86
C THR A 111 10.13 -0.50 7.99
N GLY A 112 8.88 -0.87 7.70
CA GLY A 112 7.92 -1.27 8.72
C GLY A 112 8.10 -2.71 9.22
N GLY A 113 7.81 -2.92 10.50
CA GLY A 113 7.57 -4.25 11.06
C GLY A 113 6.32 -4.94 10.50
N ARG A 114 6.12 -6.20 10.91
CA ARG A 114 5.08 -7.12 10.40
C ARG A 114 3.68 -6.49 10.28
N ASN A 115 3.21 -5.76 11.30
CA ASN A 115 1.86 -5.18 11.31
C ASN A 115 1.64 -4.14 10.21
N ILE A 116 2.65 -3.32 9.92
CA ILE A 116 2.60 -2.29 8.88
C ILE A 116 2.62 -2.96 7.51
N LYS A 117 3.51 -3.94 7.32
CA LYS A 117 3.58 -4.73 6.09
C LYS A 117 2.24 -5.38 5.77
N VAL A 118 1.61 -6.01 6.78
CA VAL A 118 0.26 -6.57 6.66
C VAL A 118 -0.79 -5.51 6.29
N ALA A 119 -0.73 -4.32 6.92
CA ALA A 119 -1.65 -3.23 6.61
C ALA A 119 -1.50 -2.74 5.16
N VAL A 120 -0.27 -2.56 4.68
CA VAL A 120 0.02 -2.17 3.29
C VAL A 120 -0.50 -3.22 2.32
N VAL A 121 -0.21 -4.50 2.57
CA VAL A 121 -0.70 -5.62 1.74
C VAL A 121 -2.23 -5.65 1.70
N ARG A 122 -2.91 -5.43 2.82
CA ARG A 122 -4.38 -5.35 2.87
C ARG A 122 -4.93 -4.22 2.01
N ALA A 123 -4.32 -3.03 2.07
CA ALA A 123 -4.73 -1.90 1.24
C ALA A 123 -4.65 -2.24 -0.26
N PHE A 124 -3.54 -2.84 -0.72
CA PHE A 124 -3.39 -3.22 -2.12
C PHE A 124 -4.27 -4.40 -2.55
N LEU A 125 -4.49 -5.39 -1.68
CA LEU A 125 -5.44 -6.47 -1.95
C LEU A 125 -6.87 -5.94 -2.08
N GLY A 126 -7.25 -4.97 -1.26
CA GLY A 126 -8.53 -4.25 -1.34
C GLY A 126 -8.73 -3.59 -2.69
N LEU A 127 -7.74 -2.81 -3.14
CA LEU A 127 -7.72 -2.20 -4.48
C LEU A 127 -7.92 -3.22 -5.61
N ARG A 128 -7.15 -4.31 -5.57
CA ARG A 128 -7.21 -5.39 -6.56
C ARG A 128 -8.58 -6.08 -6.56
N LYS A 129 -9.17 -6.31 -5.38
CA LYS A 129 -10.53 -6.89 -5.25
C LYS A 129 -11.59 -5.95 -5.82
N CYS A 130 -11.50 -4.65 -5.54
CA CYS A 130 -12.39 -3.63 -6.07
C CYS A 130 -12.33 -3.58 -7.61
N GLU A 131 -11.12 -3.58 -8.18
CA GLU A 131 -10.90 -3.59 -9.63
C GLU A 131 -11.50 -4.83 -10.30
N ARG A 132 -11.31 -6.02 -9.72
CA ARG A 132 -11.93 -7.27 -10.22
C ARG A 132 -13.44 -7.24 -10.20
N LYS A 133 -14.05 -6.77 -9.10
CA LYS A 133 -15.52 -6.64 -9.00
C LYS A 133 -16.06 -5.71 -10.09
N ARG A 134 -15.36 -4.60 -10.35
CA ARG A 134 -15.70 -3.65 -11.42
C ARG A 134 -15.60 -4.28 -12.81
N ARG A 135 -14.52 -5.01 -13.12
CA ARG A 135 -14.34 -5.70 -14.41
C ARG A 135 -15.45 -6.72 -14.67
N ARG A 136 -15.81 -7.53 -13.66
CA ARG A 136 -16.92 -8.50 -13.77
C ARG A 136 -18.27 -7.86 -14.08
N ARG A 137 -18.56 -6.70 -13.48
CA ARG A 137 -19.83 -5.97 -13.69
C ARG A 137 -19.90 -5.25 -15.04
N LYS A 138 -18.76 -4.97 -15.69
CA LYS A 138 -18.66 -4.24 -16.96
C LYS A 138 -18.12 -5.12 -18.09
N ARG A 139 -18.54 -6.39 -18.15
CA ARG A 139 -18.14 -7.32 -19.22
C ARG A 139 -18.61 -6.76 -20.57
N GLY A 140 -17.68 -6.24 -21.38
CA GLY A 140 -17.94 -5.70 -22.72
C GLY A 140 -17.78 -4.18 -22.91
N SER A 141 -17.52 -3.39 -21.85
CA SER A 141 -17.27 -1.94 -21.97
C SER A 141 -15.81 -1.61 -21.67
N LYS A 142 -15.19 -0.71 -22.46
CA LYS A 142 -13.80 -0.24 -22.26
C LYS A 142 -13.67 0.30 -20.83
N THR A 143 -13.13 -0.53 -19.93
CA THR A 143 -13.03 -0.21 -18.52
C THR A 143 -12.13 1.00 -18.35
N LYS A 144 -12.65 2.11 -17.80
CA LYS A 144 -11.79 3.25 -17.49
C LYS A 144 -10.68 2.79 -16.53
N ASP A 145 -9.46 3.18 -16.87
CA ASP A 145 -8.21 2.86 -16.20
C ASP A 145 -8.26 3.20 -14.69
N GLY A 146 -7.89 2.22 -13.86
CA GLY A 146 -7.83 2.38 -12.39
C GLY A 146 -6.61 3.19 -11.94
N ILE A 147 -6.51 3.48 -10.64
CA ILE A 147 -5.41 4.27 -10.07
C ILE A 147 -4.03 3.63 -10.26
N LEU A 148 -3.97 2.31 -10.42
CA LEU A 148 -2.76 1.52 -10.70
C LEU A 148 -2.51 1.27 -12.20
N SER A 149 -3.26 1.95 -13.07
CA SER A 149 -3.05 1.87 -14.53
C SER A 149 -1.79 2.63 -14.95
N LYS A 150 -1.20 2.22 -16.08
CA LYS A 150 0.05 2.80 -16.58
C LYS A 150 0.01 4.32 -16.78
N GLY A 151 -1.17 4.89 -17.05
CA GLY A 151 -1.34 6.33 -17.26
C GLY A 151 -1.48 7.15 -15.97
N ARG A 152 -1.66 6.52 -14.81
CA ARG A 152 -1.94 7.21 -13.53
C ARG A 152 -0.82 7.16 -12.49
N VAL A 153 0.11 6.22 -12.61
CA VAL A 153 1.31 6.19 -11.76
C VAL A 153 2.52 6.30 -12.68
N ASN A 154 3.38 7.27 -12.42
CA ASN A 154 4.52 7.50 -13.32
C ASN A 154 5.76 6.70 -12.89
N ASN A 155 5.92 6.42 -11.59
CA ASN A 155 7.16 5.86 -11.05
C ASN A 155 7.02 4.41 -10.55
N PHE A 156 6.41 3.55 -11.37
CA PHE A 156 6.31 2.13 -11.08
C PHE A 156 7.66 1.41 -10.90
N PRO A 157 8.73 1.72 -11.66
CA PRO A 157 10.02 1.04 -11.45
C PRO A 157 10.53 1.20 -10.02
N GLU A 158 10.38 2.40 -9.45
CA GLU A 158 10.77 2.70 -8.06
C GLU A 158 9.95 1.90 -7.04
N LEU A 159 8.62 1.79 -7.25
CA LEU A 159 7.75 0.95 -6.41
C LEU A 159 8.20 -0.52 -6.41
N LEU A 160 8.50 -1.05 -7.61
CA LEU A 160 8.93 -2.42 -7.78
C LEU A 160 10.29 -2.66 -7.11
N MET A 161 11.25 -1.73 -7.28
CA MET A 161 12.58 -1.82 -6.68
C MET A 161 12.53 -1.84 -5.15
N ARG A 162 11.71 -0.98 -4.54
CA ARG A 162 11.57 -0.91 -3.07
C ARG A 162 11.01 -2.21 -2.48
N VAL A 163 9.93 -2.75 -3.07
CA VAL A 163 9.36 -4.02 -2.60
C VAL A 163 10.29 -5.19 -2.88
N LYS A 164 11.05 -5.14 -3.98
CA LYS A 164 12.05 -6.16 -4.29
C LYS A 164 13.15 -6.21 -3.24
N ALA A 165 13.61 -5.08 -2.70
CA ALA A 165 14.59 -5.09 -1.63
C ALA A 165 14.10 -5.93 -0.43
N VAL A 166 12.83 -5.80 -0.05
CA VAL A 166 12.21 -6.61 1.01
C VAL A 166 12.08 -8.09 0.63
N PHE A 167 11.86 -8.39 -0.65
CA PHE A 167 11.86 -9.76 -1.13
C PHE A 167 13.25 -10.41 -1.07
N ASP A 168 14.29 -9.67 -1.44
CA ASP A 168 15.66 -10.20 -1.49
C ASP A 168 16.24 -10.43 -0.09
N SER A 169 15.94 -9.53 0.86
CA SER A 169 16.54 -9.53 2.20
C SER A 169 15.59 -9.96 3.32
N GLY A 170 14.33 -10.20 3.02
CA GLY A 170 13.29 -10.44 4.02
C GLY A 170 13.18 -11.90 4.49
N ASP A 171 12.52 -12.07 5.63
CA ASP A 171 12.06 -13.37 6.13
C ASP A 171 10.95 -13.95 5.24
N ALA A 172 10.62 -15.23 5.43
CA ALA A 172 9.62 -15.94 4.61
C ALA A 172 8.27 -15.18 4.53
N ASP A 173 7.80 -14.62 5.65
CA ASP A 173 6.55 -13.84 5.68
C ASP A 173 6.66 -12.55 4.85
N SER A 174 7.78 -11.81 4.96
CA SER A 174 8.01 -10.60 4.16
C SER A 174 8.13 -10.89 2.66
N ARG A 175 8.79 -11.99 2.29
CA ARG A 175 8.92 -12.44 0.90
C ARG A 175 7.55 -12.77 0.30
N ALA A 176 6.74 -13.55 1.03
CA ALA A 176 5.38 -13.87 0.62
C ALA A 176 4.53 -12.59 0.44
N MET A 177 4.61 -11.63 1.38
CA MET A 177 3.93 -10.35 1.26
C MET A 177 4.39 -9.53 0.04
N ALA A 178 5.68 -9.53 -0.26
CA ALA A 178 6.22 -8.86 -1.45
C ALA A 178 5.68 -9.48 -2.75
N LEU A 179 5.59 -10.81 -2.83
CA LEU A 179 4.96 -11.51 -3.96
C LEU A 179 3.48 -11.12 -4.12
N VAL A 180 2.76 -10.98 -3.01
CA VAL A 180 1.35 -10.51 -3.03
C VAL A 180 1.25 -9.11 -3.63
N LEU A 181 2.16 -8.19 -3.25
CA LEU A 181 2.19 -6.84 -3.80
C LEU A 181 2.50 -6.84 -5.30
N PHE A 182 3.50 -7.60 -5.76
CA PHE A 182 3.76 -7.76 -7.19
C PHE A 182 2.54 -8.30 -7.95
N GLY A 183 1.79 -9.23 -7.36
CA GLY A 183 0.54 -9.73 -7.92
C GLY A 183 -0.59 -8.70 -7.96
N CYS A 184 -0.63 -7.74 -7.02
CA CYS A 184 -1.55 -6.60 -7.07
C CYS A 184 -1.18 -5.59 -8.16
N TRP A 185 0.10 -5.55 -8.52
CA TRP A 185 0.69 -4.63 -9.49
C TRP A 185 0.90 -5.23 -10.88
N ALA A 186 0.27 -6.37 -11.16
CA ALA A 186 0.47 -7.15 -12.38
C ALA A 186 0.30 -6.34 -13.68
N ASN A 187 -0.52 -5.27 -13.68
CA ASN A 187 -0.74 -4.41 -14.83
C ASN A 187 0.55 -3.77 -15.38
N PHE A 188 1.51 -3.45 -14.52
CA PHE A 188 2.81 -2.85 -14.89
C PHE A 188 4.00 -3.73 -14.48
N ALA A 189 3.86 -4.58 -13.46
CA ALA A 189 4.92 -5.51 -13.06
C ALA A 189 5.26 -6.53 -14.16
N LYS A 190 4.30 -6.88 -15.01
CA LYS A 190 4.49 -7.83 -16.13
C LYS A 190 5.55 -7.40 -17.14
N ASP A 191 5.81 -6.10 -17.26
CA ASP A 191 6.78 -5.56 -18.21
C ASP A 191 8.20 -5.57 -17.64
N SER A 192 8.35 -5.74 -16.32
CA SER A 192 9.66 -5.90 -15.69
C SER A 192 10.21 -7.30 -15.98
N ALA A 193 11.20 -7.38 -16.87
CA ALA A 193 11.91 -8.62 -17.16
C ALA A 193 12.53 -9.24 -15.90
N HIS A 194 13.01 -8.39 -14.99
CA HIS A 194 13.61 -8.82 -13.73
C HIS A 194 12.61 -9.52 -12.82
N LEU A 195 11.40 -8.96 -12.66
CA LEU A 195 10.35 -9.62 -11.87
C LEU A 195 9.84 -10.89 -12.54
N ARG A 196 9.76 -10.92 -13.88
CA ARG A 196 9.41 -12.16 -14.59
C ARG A 196 10.41 -13.27 -14.31
N TYR A 197 11.71 -12.97 -14.39
CA TYR A 197 12.77 -13.94 -14.08
C TYR A 197 12.71 -14.39 -12.62
N LEU A 198 12.58 -13.45 -11.69
CA LEU A 198 12.47 -13.72 -10.26
C LEU A 198 11.26 -14.62 -9.93
N LEU A 199 10.08 -14.35 -10.49
CA LEU A 199 8.91 -15.20 -10.26
C LEU A 199 9.13 -16.62 -10.81
N LEU A 200 9.76 -16.75 -11.98
CA LEU A 200 10.06 -18.04 -12.59
C LEU A 200 11.11 -18.84 -11.81
N SER A 201 12.16 -18.19 -11.32
CA SER A 201 13.21 -18.86 -10.53
C SER A 201 12.68 -19.37 -9.18
N ASN A 202 11.75 -18.65 -8.55
CA ASN A 202 11.13 -19.07 -7.30
C ASN A 202 10.10 -20.21 -7.48
N LEU A 203 9.51 -20.36 -8.66
CA LEU A 203 8.61 -21.50 -8.95
C LEU A 203 9.36 -22.84 -9.06
N VAL A 204 10.63 -22.78 -9.49
CA VAL A 204 11.47 -23.96 -9.70
C VAL A 204 12.23 -24.35 -8.42
N SER A 205 12.33 -23.43 -7.44
CA SER A 205 12.94 -23.72 -6.14
C SER A 205 12.02 -24.59 -5.27
N SER A 206 12.59 -25.64 -4.69
CA SER A 206 11.90 -26.70 -3.93
C SER A 206 11.67 -26.39 -2.44
N ASP A 207 11.98 -25.18 -1.97
CA ASP A 207 11.69 -24.76 -0.60
C ASP A 207 10.21 -24.41 -0.44
N VAL A 208 9.42 -25.45 -0.17
CA VAL A 208 7.96 -25.39 -0.07
C VAL A 208 7.54 -24.82 1.29
N SER A 209 6.97 -23.62 1.28
CA SER A 209 5.62 -23.38 1.83
C SER A 209 5.16 -21.95 1.52
N VAL A 210 3.92 -21.81 1.05
CA VAL A 210 3.20 -20.54 0.77
C VAL A 210 3.56 -19.79 -0.54
N ASP A 211 4.77 -19.94 -1.11
CA ASP A 211 5.22 -19.13 -2.27
C ASP A 211 4.63 -19.51 -3.65
N GLN A 212 4.22 -20.77 -3.86
CA GLN A 212 3.76 -21.23 -5.18
C GLN A 212 2.31 -20.81 -5.49
N THR A 213 1.40 -20.90 -4.52
CA THR A 213 -0.04 -20.60 -4.72
C THR A 213 -0.28 -19.13 -5.07
N PHE A 214 0.48 -18.20 -4.48
CA PHE A 214 0.35 -16.77 -4.77
C PHE A 214 1.02 -16.35 -6.07
N THR A 215 2.15 -16.97 -6.44
CA THR A 215 2.82 -16.75 -7.72
C THR A 215 1.96 -17.23 -8.88
N ILE A 216 1.29 -18.38 -8.74
CA ILE A 216 0.26 -18.87 -9.68
C ILE A 216 -0.91 -17.86 -9.78
N TYR A 217 -1.33 -17.25 -8.67
CA TYR A 217 -2.39 -16.22 -8.67
C TYR A 217 -1.97 -14.85 -9.23
N ALA A 218 -0.67 -14.54 -9.21
CA ALA A 218 -0.09 -13.39 -9.91
C ALA A 218 -0.02 -13.65 -11.42
N MET A 219 0.29 -14.89 -11.84
CA MET A 219 0.32 -15.30 -13.24
C MET A 219 -1.07 -15.50 -13.86
N SER A 220 -2.08 -15.92 -13.09
CA SER A 220 -3.46 -16.12 -13.57
C SER A 220 -4.13 -14.84 -14.09
N ALA A 221 -3.61 -13.65 -13.74
CA ALA A 221 -4.02 -12.39 -14.36
C ALA A 221 -3.61 -12.24 -15.85
N ARG A 222 -2.91 -13.23 -16.43
CA ARG A 222 -2.56 -13.29 -17.87
C ARG A 222 -3.67 -13.89 -18.76
N ASN A 223 -4.67 -14.59 -18.22
CA ASN A 223 -5.64 -15.33 -19.03
C ASN A 223 -6.97 -14.60 -19.33
N ASP A 224 -7.09 -13.32 -18.98
CA ASP A 224 -8.26 -12.50 -19.35
C ASP A 224 -7.94 -11.55 -20.53
N ALA A 225 -7.17 -12.03 -21.52
CA ALA A 225 -6.98 -11.37 -22.81
C ALA A 225 -7.95 -11.94 -23.84
#